data_AF-A0A8I1NSK3-F1
#
_entry.id   AF-A0A8I1NSK3-F1
#
_cell.length_a   1.000
_cell.length_b   1.000
_cell.length_c   1.000
_cell.angle_alpha   90.00
_cell.angle_beta   90.00
_cell.angle_gamma   90.00
#
_symmetry.space_group_name_H-M   'P 1'
#
loop_
_entity.id
_entity.type
_entity.pdbx_description
1 polymer ?
#
loop_
_entity_poly.entity_id
_entity_poly.type
_entity_poly.pdbx_seq_one_letter_code
_entity_poly.pdbx_strand_id
1 'polypeptide(L)'
;MPQANAHPTPFDQDDVNETIPLIPEDILRQHHCLEPDASRFTAAARLLQSLWRQDQNLPVGRHRSPSGETRQIGSRLTKSAGRAGANFLDPAIASLVRRELVYREIGALIDADRLFRNLLSSMPLVFNLFGPLKRDLELATRVMRLVLPGFTGTVTKILFEHSPGRGNPTFSADYTAADALVRYRTEDGRRGFVFVEQKYTETLQETTQPTRPHLDRLSEQSGLYKDPHVPSLRSSPCQQLWREHLLAASMIQRGHYDEGHFVVIAPRLNWHAQNGITAYARHLKKPEPGQPAFTNIFLERFIEAIGSAGEPDYAQRLHQRYADFARIDQLIDAYLDAEDQAGIELLTTPEAVSARSEAEATAAA
;
A
#
# COMPACT_ATOMS: atom_id res chain seq x y z
N MET A 1 24.19 3.76 -17.22
CA MET A 1 24.07 2.43 -16.57
C MET A 1 23.03 1.65 -17.36
N PRO A 2 23.27 0.38 -17.71
CA PRO A 2 22.47 -0.32 -18.71
C PRO A 2 21.04 -0.48 -18.20
N GLN A 3 20.07 -0.23 -19.09
CA GLN A 3 18.65 -0.47 -18.84
C GLN A 3 18.45 -1.98 -18.61
N ALA A 4 18.41 -2.38 -17.35
CA ALA A 4 17.99 -3.73 -16.97
C ALA A 4 16.48 -3.80 -17.23
N ASN A 5 16.11 -4.46 -18.33
CA ASN A 5 14.76 -4.97 -18.55
C ASN A 5 14.49 -6.06 -17.51
N ALA A 6 14.19 -5.66 -16.27
CA ALA A 6 13.61 -6.56 -15.30
C ALA A 6 12.17 -6.84 -15.76
N HIS A 7 12.00 -8.01 -16.40
CA HIS A 7 10.68 -8.58 -16.58
C HIS A 7 10.10 -8.93 -15.21
N PRO A 8 8.79 -8.75 -14.98
CA PRO A 8 8.17 -9.19 -13.73
C PRO A 8 8.44 -10.69 -13.55
N THR A 9 9.04 -11.07 -12.44
CA THR A 9 9.23 -12.48 -12.09
C THR A 9 7.86 -13.15 -12.01
N PRO A 10 7.64 -14.31 -12.66
CA PRO A 10 6.39 -15.05 -12.54
C PRO A 10 6.08 -15.35 -11.09
N PHE A 11 4.81 -15.22 -10.72
CA PHE A 11 4.29 -15.59 -9.41
C PHE A 11 4.53 -17.08 -9.14
N ASP A 12 5.37 -17.37 -8.12
CA ASP A 12 5.55 -18.72 -7.58
C ASP A 12 4.84 -18.81 -6.22
N GLN A 13 3.92 -19.78 -6.09
CA GLN A 13 3.19 -20.01 -4.84
C GLN A 13 4.02 -20.77 -3.79
N ASP A 14 5.14 -21.38 -4.20
CA ASP A 14 5.93 -22.30 -3.37
C ASP A 14 7.20 -21.65 -2.76
N ASP A 15 7.46 -20.36 -2.98
CA ASP A 15 8.61 -19.68 -2.37
C ASP A 15 8.35 -19.30 -0.89
N VAL A 16 8.59 -20.28 -0.02
CA VAL A 16 8.31 -20.22 1.42
C VAL A 16 9.21 -19.25 2.20
N ASN A 17 10.13 -18.53 1.55
CA ASN A 17 11.18 -17.74 2.22
C ASN A 17 11.38 -16.32 1.70
N GLU A 18 10.42 -15.72 1.00
CA GLU A 18 10.52 -14.31 0.63
C GLU A 18 10.23 -13.42 1.86
N THR A 19 11.28 -13.11 2.63
CA THR A 19 11.20 -12.32 3.86
C THR A 19 11.85 -10.97 3.64
N ILE A 20 11.17 -9.88 4.03
CA ILE A 20 11.80 -8.55 4.03
C ILE A 20 12.96 -8.54 5.05
N PRO A 21 14.19 -8.16 4.66
CA PRO A 21 15.34 -8.17 5.54
C PRO A 21 15.23 -7.13 6.66
N LEU A 22 16.02 -7.33 7.71
CA LEU A 22 16.35 -6.24 8.63
C LEU A 22 17.41 -5.38 7.98
N ILE A 23 17.02 -4.18 7.55
CA ILE A 23 17.92 -3.26 6.85
C ILE A 23 18.88 -2.63 7.87
N PRO A 24 20.22 -2.65 7.62
CA PRO A 24 21.19 -1.97 8.48
C PRO A 24 20.83 -0.50 8.74
N GLU A 25 21.04 -0.04 9.99
CA GLU A 25 20.70 1.33 10.37
C GLU A 25 21.43 2.38 9.53
N ASP A 26 22.67 2.11 9.14
CA ASP A 26 23.49 3.06 8.38
C ASP A 26 22.91 3.32 6.99
N ILE A 27 22.42 2.27 6.31
CA ILE A 27 21.64 2.42 5.07
C ILE A 27 20.40 3.28 5.33
N LEU A 28 19.64 2.98 6.38
CA LEU A 28 18.42 3.74 6.70
C LEU A 28 18.73 5.21 7.04
N ARG A 29 19.83 5.51 7.74
CA ARG A 29 20.26 6.89 8.06
C ARG A 29 20.69 7.63 6.81
N GLN A 30 21.51 7.01 5.96
CA GLN A 30 21.99 7.56 4.69
C GLN A 30 20.83 8.01 3.79
N HIS A 31 19.74 7.23 3.77
CA HIS A 31 18.57 7.52 2.93
C HIS A 31 17.44 8.28 3.64
N HIS A 32 17.66 8.76 4.87
CA HIS A 32 16.66 9.44 5.72
C HIS A 32 15.38 8.61 5.98
N CYS A 33 15.55 7.31 6.21
CA CYS A 33 14.47 6.33 6.35
C CYS A 33 14.37 5.71 7.76
N LEU A 34 15.34 5.94 8.65
CA LEU A 34 15.34 5.37 10.00
C LEU A 34 14.19 5.93 10.85
N GLU A 35 13.30 5.04 11.29
CA GLU A 35 12.23 5.33 12.26
C GLU A 35 12.15 4.20 13.29
N PRO A 36 12.13 4.50 14.60
CA PRO A 36 12.22 3.49 15.66
C PRO A 36 11.12 2.42 15.63
N ASP A 37 9.88 2.79 15.27
CA ASP A 37 8.70 1.90 15.36
C ASP A 37 8.28 1.32 13.99
N ALA A 38 9.17 1.36 12.99
CA ALA A 38 8.85 0.81 11.68
C ALA A 38 8.93 -0.73 11.69
N SER A 39 7.88 -1.41 11.23
CA SER A 39 7.98 -2.82 10.86
C SER A 39 9.02 -3.01 9.74
N ARG A 40 9.53 -4.24 9.57
CA ARG A 40 10.47 -4.58 8.48
C ARG A 40 9.94 -4.11 7.12
N PHE A 41 8.68 -4.42 6.83
CA PHE A 41 8.03 -3.99 5.60
C PHE A 41 7.96 -2.46 5.47
N THR A 42 7.59 -1.74 6.54
CA THR A 42 7.50 -0.27 6.50
C THR A 42 8.87 0.38 6.28
N ALA A 43 9.93 -0.15 6.92
CA ALA A 43 11.30 0.32 6.70
C ALA A 43 11.74 0.10 5.25
N ALA A 44 11.49 -1.10 4.71
CA ALA A 44 11.77 -1.44 3.32
C ALA A 44 10.99 -0.58 2.33
N ALA A 45 9.68 -0.48 2.48
CA ALA A 45 8.85 0.35 1.62
C ALA A 45 9.29 1.83 1.66
N ARG A 46 9.68 2.34 2.84
CA ARG A 46 10.21 3.71 2.98
C ARG A 46 11.51 3.89 2.22
N LEU A 47 12.44 2.94 2.34
CA LEU A 47 13.69 2.96 1.61
C LEU A 47 13.45 2.91 0.10
N LEU A 48 12.58 2.02 -0.37
CA LEU A 48 12.18 1.93 -1.78
C LEU A 48 11.62 3.27 -2.29
N GLN A 49 10.74 3.93 -1.53
CA GLN A 49 10.24 5.27 -1.88
C GLN A 49 11.36 6.32 -1.94
N SER A 50 12.36 6.25 -1.06
CA SER A 50 13.49 7.19 -1.06
C SER A 50 14.40 6.98 -2.27
N LEU A 51 14.68 5.73 -2.63
CA LEU A 51 15.45 5.35 -3.81
C LEU A 51 14.72 5.78 -5.10
N TRP A 52 13.42 5.47 -5.21
CA TRP A 52 12.61 5.90 -6.35
C TRP A 52 12.63 7.43 -6.51
N ARG A 53 12.47 8.19 -5.41
CA ARG A 53 12.57 9.66 -5.41
C ARG A 53 13.92 10.14 -5.96
N GLN A 54 15.02 9.49 -5.56
CA GLN A 54 16.38 9.83 -6.01
C GLN A 54 16.53 9.60 -7.52
N ASP A 55 16.02 8.49 -8.06
CA ASP A 55 16.07 8.22 -9.50
C ASP A 55 15.29 9.26 -10.32
N GLN A 56 14.18 9.75 -9.76
CA GLN A 56 13.40 10.82 -10.36
C GLN A 56 14.04 12.21 -10.20
N ASN A 57 15.23 12.31 -9.58
CA ASN A 57 15.92 13.57 -9.25
C ASN A 57 15.06 14.53 -8.41
N LEU A 58 14.18 13.99 -7.57
CA LEU A 58 13.25 14.78 -6.76
C LEU A 58 13.89 15.15 -5.41
N PRO A 59 13.77 16.40 -4.92
CA PRO A 59 14.37 16.79 -3.65
C PRO A 59 13.63 16.18 -2.45
N VAL A 60 14.41 15.83 -1.41
CA VAL A 60 13.87 15.28 -0.14
C VAL A 60 13.06 16.34 0.62
N GLY A 61 11.91 15.93 1.13
CA GLY A 61 10.99 16.74 1.91
C GLY A 61 11.31 16.72 3.40
N ARG A 62 10.67 17.65 4.13
CA ARG A 62 10.76 17.74 5.59
C ARG A 62 9.41 17.44 6.24
N HIS A 63 9.45 16.75 7.38
CA HIS A 63 8.33 16.52 8.28
C HIS A 63 8.57 17.27 9.59
N ARG A 64 7.49 17.82 10.15
CA ARG A 64 7.50 18.47 11.45
C ARG A 64 6.74 17.59 12.43
N SER A 65 7.41 17.11 13.47
CA SER A 65 6.80 16.29 14.52
C SER A 65 5.81 17.12 15.36
N PRO A 66 4.95 16.47 16.16
CA PRO A 66 4.11 17.18 17.14
C PRO A 66 4.93 17.98 18.17
N SER A 67 6.15 17.54 18.50
CA SER A 67 7.08 18.27 19.38
C SER A 67 7.70 19.51 18.72
N GLY A 68 7.44 19.72 17.42
CA GLY A 68 7.91 20.88 16.66
C GLY A 68 9.24 20.68 15.94
N GLU A 69 9.94 19.57 16.18
CA GLU A 69 11.19 19.20 15.51
C GLU A 69 10.96 19.00 14.01
N THR A 70 11.87 19.50 13.17
CA THR A 70 11.75 19.38 11.72
C THR A 70 12.94 18.65 11.12
N ARG A 71 12.71 17.43 10.64
CA ARG A 71 13.73 16.58 10.00
C ARG A 71 13.38 16.23 8.56
N GLN A 72 14.39 15.84 7.80
CA GLN A 72 14.20 15.25 6.47
C GLN A 72 13.63 13.84 6.60
N ILE A 73 12.76 13.45 5.67
CA ILE A 73 12.25 12.09 5.55
C ILE A 73 12.37 11.69 4.07
N GLY A 74 13.08 10.58 3.81
CA GLY A 74 13.43 10.11 2.46
C GLY A 74 12.22 9.86 1.57
N SER A 75 11.14 9.35 2.16
CA SER A 75 9.85 9.09 1.49
C SER A 75 8.91 10.30 1.43
N ARG A 76 9.42 11.52 1.62
CA ARG A 76 8.61 12.75 1.58
C ARG A 76 9.12 13.68 0.49
N LEU A 77 8.19 14.34 -0.20
CA LEU A 77 8.49 15.37 -1.19
C LEU A 77 8.48 16.78 -0.57
N THR A 78 9.23 17.68 -1.20
CA THR A 78 9.10 19.12 -0.94
C THR A 78 7.72 19.64 -1.32
N LYS A 79 7.35 20.82 -0.80
CA LYS A 79 6.08 21.48 -1.17
C LYS A 79 6.02 21.79 -2.67
N SER A 80 7.12 22.21 -3.28
CA SER A 80 7.18 22.53 -4.71
C SER A 80 7.02 21.29 -5.58
N ALA A 81 7.73 20.19 -5.27
CA ALA A 81 7.58 18.93 -6.00
C ALA A 81 6.18 18.34 -5.84
N GLY A 82 5.62 18.36 -4.62
CA GLY A 82 4.23 17.95 -4.40
C GLY A 82 3.24 18.82 -5.17
N ARG A 83 3.42 20.15 -5.18
CA ARG A 83 2.62 21.08 -5.99
C ARG A 83 2.79 20.85 -7.49
N ALA A 84 3.91 20.32 -7.97
CA ALA A 84 4.09 19.93 -9.36
C ALA A 84 3.39 18.60 -9.70
N GLY A 85 2.91 17.84 -8.70
CA GLY A 85 2.28 16.54 -8.91
C GLY A 85 3.26 15.37 -8.95
N ALA A 86 4.50 15.56 -8.48
CA ALA A 86 5.57 14.55 -8.55
C ALA A 86 5.29 13.27 -7.72
N ASN A 87 4.22 13.24 -6.92
CA ASN A 87 3.77 12.02 -6.25
C ASN A 87 2.97 11.08 -7.17
N PHE A 88 2.66 11.48 -8.41
CA PHE A 88 1.91 10.68 -9.36
C PHE A 88 2.79 10.22 -10.51
N LEU A 89 2.59 8.99 -10.98
CA LEU A 89 3.42 8.40 -12.03
C LEU A 89 3.22 9.04 -13.40
N ASP A 90 2.12 9.75 -13.60
CA ASP A 90 1.78 10.41 -14.85
C ASP A 90 1.20 11.81 -14.59
N PRO A 91 1.59 12.86 -15.34
CA PRO A 91 1.02 14.20 -15.23
C PRO A 91 -0.51 14.21 -15.37
N ALA A 92 -1.07 13.32 -16.18
CA ALA A 92 -2.50 13.18 -16.37
C ALA A 92 -3.21 12.65 -15.11
N ILE A 93 -2.53 11.85 -14.28
CA ILE A 93 -3.03 11.43 -12.96
C ILE A 93 -2.93 12.59 -11.97
N ALA A 94 -1.84 13.36 -11.98
CA ALA A 94 -1.75 14.56 -11.15
C ALA A 94 -2.89 15.56 -11.48
N SER A 95 -3.23 15.72 -12.75
CA SER A 95 -4.37 16.55 -13.18
C SER A 95 -5.71 15.95 -12.73
N LEU A 96 -5.88 14.61 -12.86
CA LEU A 96 -7.06 13.91 -12.36
C LEU A 96 -7.24 14.15 -10.87
N VAL A 97 -6.20 13.95 -10.05
CA VAL A 97 -6.24 14.12 -8.60
C VAL A 97 -6.68 15.53 -8.21
N ARG A 98 -6.17 16.57 -8.88
CA ARG A 98 -6.61 17.95 -8.64
C ARG A 98 -8.10 18.11 -8.91
N ARG A 99 -8.61 17.50 -9.98
CA ARG A 99 -10.04 17.50 -10.29
C ARG A 99 -10.83 16.78 -9.21
N GLU A 100 -10.40 15.58 -8.79
CA GLU A 100 -11.07 14.83 -7.72
C GLU A 100 -11.10 15.60 -6.40
N LEU A 101 -10.06 16.36 -6.06
CA LEU A 101 -10.07 17.21 -4.85
C LEU A 101 -11.07 18.38 -4.92
N VAL A 102 -11.31 18.92 -6.11
CA VAL A 102 -12.30 20.00 -6.31
C VAL A 102 -13.73 19.44 -6.23
N TYR A 103 -13.95 18.26 -6.80
CA TYR A 103 -15.28 17.64 -6.92
C TYR A 103 -15.54 16.52 -5.90
N ARG A 104 -14.69 16.39 -4.89
CA ARG A 104 -14.85 15.38 -3.83
C ARG A 104 -16.18 15.54 -3.12
N GLU A 105 -16.67 14.42 -2.59
CA GLU A 105 -17.90 14.40 -1.82
C GLU A 105 -17.78 15.27 -0.57
N ILE A 106 -18.89 15.85 -0.13
CA ILE A 106 -18.89 16.62 1.13
C ILE A 106 -18.59 15.65 2.28
N GLY A 107 -17.63 16.02 3.13
CA GLY A 107 -17.15 15.18 4.23
C GLY A 107 -16.08 14.16 3.83
N ALA A 108 -15.62 14.21 2.57
CA ALA A 108 -14.51 13.42 2.08
C ALA A 108 -13.21 13.62 2.88
N LEU A 109 -12.61 12.54 3.37
CA LEU A 109 -11.41 12.57 4.22
C LEU A 109 -10.11 12.44 3.40
N ILE A 110 -9.92 13.36 2.46
CA ILE A 110 -8.70 13.42 1.64
C ILE A 110 -7.73 14.48 2.20
N ASP A 111 -6.66 14.03 2.85
CA ASP A 111 -5.55 14.88 3.28
C ASP A 111 -4.66 15.25 2.09
N ALA A 112 -4.75 16.51 1.66
CA ALA A 112 -4.01 17.01 0.51
C ALA A 112 -2.48 17.01 0.72
N ASP A 113 -1.98 17.30 1.92
CA ASP A 113 -0.52 17.30 2.15
C ASP A 113 0.02 15.87 2.09
N ARG A 114 -0.68 14.92 2.72
CA ARG A 114 -0.36 13.49 2.63
C ARG A 114 -0.41 13.00 1.18
N LEU A 115 -1.49 13.31 0.46
CA LEU A 115 -1.71 12.91 -0.93
C LEU A 115 -0.62 13.42 -1.89
N PHE A 116 -0.19 14.68 -1.76
CA PHE A 116 0.80 15.24 -2.69
C PHE A 116 2.25 15.05 -2.27
N ARG A 117 2.53 14.69 -1.00
CA ARG A 117 3.91 14.73 -0.49
C ARG A 117 4.38 13.49 0.24
N ASN A 118 3.50 12.62 0.69
CA ASN A 118 3.91 11.37 1.34
C ASN A 118 3.98 10.25 0.30
N LEU A 119 5.19 9.88 -0.13
CA LEU A 119 5.39 8.80 -1.10
C LEU A 119 5.00 7.43 -0.51
N LEU A 120 5.07 7.29 0.82
CA LEU A 120 4.77 6.06 1.56
C LEU A 120 3.27 5.85 1.80
N SER A 121 2.41 6.78 1.40
CA SER A 121 0.98 6.66 1.69
C SER A 121 0.25 5.79 0.66
N SER A 122 -0.67 4.97 1.15
CA SER A 122 -1.73 4.28 0.37
C SER A 122 -2.59 5.22 -0.48
N MET A 123 -2.77 6.48 -0.07
CA MET A 123 -3.64 7.42 -0.75
C MET A 123 -3.15 7.81 -2.16
N PRO A 124 -1.89 8.27 -2.39
CA PRO A 124 -1.39 8.42 -3.75
C PRO A 124 -1.26 7.08 -4.49
N LEU A 125 -1.02 5.97 -3.79
CA LEU A 125 -1.00 4.64 -4.40
C LEU A 125 -2.36 4.31 -5.05
N VAL A 126 -3.49 4.49 -4.37
CA VAL A 126 -4.81 4.22 -4.98
C VAL A 126 -5.04 5.08 -6.22
N PHE A 127 -4.61 6.34 -6.23
CA PHE A 127 -4.68 7.18 -7.44
C PHE A 127 -3.75 6.71 -8.56
N ASN A 128 -2.55 6.21 -8.23
CA ASN A 128 -1.64 5.66 -9.24
C ASN A 128 -2.15 4.33 -9.81
N LEU A 129 -2.88 3.52 -9.04
CA LEU A 129 -3.48 2.27 -9.53
C LEU A 129 -4.75 2.50 -10.34
N PHE A 130 -5.68 3.31 -9.82
CA PHE A 130 -7.02 3.48 -10.40
C PHE A 130 -7.15 4.72 -11.28
N GLY A 131 -6.16 5.62 -11.28
CA GLY A 131 -6.14 6.81 -12.13
C GLY A 131 -6.17 6.49 -13.63
N PRO A 132 -5.29 5.60 -14.14
CA PRO A 132 -5.36 5.12 -15.52
C PRO A 132 -6.69 4.44 -15.82
N LEU A 133 -7.15 3.56 -14.92
CA LEU A 133 -8.43 2.84 -15.06
C LEU A 133 -9.64 3.78 -15.11
N LYS A 134 -9.60 4.91 -14.40
CA LYS A 134 -10.69 5.91 -14.45
C LYS A 134 -10.71 6.66 -15.78
N ARG A 135 -9.54 6.81 -16.41
CA ARG A 135 -9.39 7.48 -17.71
C ARG A 135 -9.73 6.55 -18.88
N ASP A 136 -9.48 5.25 -18.71
CA ASP A 136 -9.83 4.20 -19.66
C ASP A 136 -10.64 3.09 -18.96
N LEU A 137 -11.97 3.15 -19.11
CA LEU A 137 -12.89 2.19 -18.49
C LEU A 137 -12.86 0.82 -19.18
N GLU A 138 -12.35 0.71 -20.41
CA GLU A 138 -12.15 -0.58 -21.07
C GLU A 138 -10.95 -1.29 -20.46
N LEU A 139 -9.85 -0.56 -20.23
CA LEU A 139 -8.72 -1.06 -19.43
C LEU A 139 -9.20 -1.47 -18.03
N ALA A 140 -10.00 -0.65 -17.35
CA ALA A 140 -10.58 -1.01 -16.06
C ALA A 140 -11.37 -2.34 -16.13
N THR A 141 -12.18 -2.50 -17.18
CA THR A 141 -12.95 -3.73 -17.41
C THR A 141 -12.04 -4.94 -17.58
N ARG A 142 -10.97 -4.84 -18.38
CA ARG A 142 -10.00 -5.92 -18.58
C ARG A 142 -9.26 -6.26 -17.28
N VAL A 143 -8.84 -5.26 -16.51
CA VAL A 143 -8.19 -5.48 -15.20
C VAL A 143 -9.13 -6.19 -14.22
N MET A 144 -10.39 -5.75 -14.09
CA MET A 144 -11.35 -6.41 -13.19
C MET A 144 -11.58 -7.88 -13.57
N ARG A 145 -11.65 -8.21 -14.87
CA ARG A 145 -11.75 -9.60 -15.35
C ARG A 145 -10.55 -10.47 -14.98
N LEU A 146 -9.35 -9.88 -14.91
CA LEU A 146 -8.12 -10.61 -14.58
C LEU A 146 -7.95 -10.85 -13.07
N VAL A 147 -8.51 -9.98 -12.22
CA VAL A 147 -8.28 -10.02 -10.77
C VAL A 147 -9.48 -10.50 -9.95
N LEU A 148 -10.69 -10.49 -10.53
CA LEU A 148 -11.90 -10.98 -9.88
C LEU A 148 -12.44 -12.24 -10.58
N PRO A 149 -12.37 -13.41 -9.92
CA PRO A 149 -12.94 -14.64 -10.48
C PRO A 149 -14.43 -14.49 -10.81
N GLY A 150 -14.81 -14.86 -12.04
CA GLY A 150 -16.20 -14.83 -12.48
C GLY A 150 -16.74 -13.42 -12.79
N PHE A 151 -15.91 -12.38 -12.82
CA PHE A 151 -16.36 -11.05 -13.19
C PHE A 151 -16.72 -10.97 -14.68
N THR A 152 -18.00 -10.73 -14.97
CA THR A 152 -18.54 -10.59 -16.35
C THR A 152 -18.98 -9.17 -16.68
N GLY A 153 -18.78 -8.22 -15.76
CA GLY A 153 -19.23 -6.84 -15.91
C GLY A 153 -18.43 -6.01 -16.92
N THR A 154 -19.02 -4.87 -17.28
CA THR A 154 -18.35 -3.73 -17.94
C THR A 154 -18.28 -2.57 -16.97
N VAL A 155 -17.08 -2.07 -16.70
CA VAL A 155 -16.86 -0.92 -15.82
C VAL A 155 -17.45 0.33 -16.45
N THR A 156 -18.20 1.09 -15.65
CA THR A 156 -18.90 2.30 -16.09
C THR A 156 -18.46 3.56 -15.36
N LYS A 157 -17.85 3.41 -14.17
CA LYS A 157 -17.35 4.56 -13.39
C LYS A 157 -16.34 4.12 -12.35
N ILE A 158 -15.39 5.00 -12.04
CA ILE A 158 -14.53 4.88 -10.86
C ILE A 158 -14.66 6.16 -10.02
N LEU A 159 -14.90 6.00 -8.73
CA LEU A 159 -14.97 7.05 -7.73
C LEU A 159 -13.84 6.85 -6.72
N PHE A 160 -13.34 7.94 -6.14
CA PHE A 160 -12.34 7.89 -5.08
C PHE A 160 -12.95 8.38 -3.77
N GLU A 161 -12.53 7.76 -2.67
CA GLU A 161 -12.99 8.11 -1.31
C GLU A 161 -14.54 8.17 -1.26
N HIS A 162 -15.20 7.14 -1.76
CA HIS A 162 -16.65 7.16 -1.95
C HIS A 162 -17.37 6.53 -0.75
N SER A 163 -18.37 7.24 -0.22
CA SER A 163 -19.27 6.70 0.81
C SER A 163 -20.73 6.99 0.44
N PRO A 164 -21.58 5.97 0.25
CA PRO A 164 -23.00 6.19 0.02
C PRO A 164 -23.60 6.81 1.29
N GLY A 165 -24.07 8.06 1.20
CA GLY A 165 -24.73 8.73 2.32
C GLY A 165 -23.85 8.78 3.58
N ARG A 166 -22.64 9.32 3.47
CA ARG A 166 -21.72 9.55 4.61
C ARG A 166 -22.44 10.09 5.85
N GLY A 167 -22.23 9.45 7.00
CA GLY A 167 -22.90 9.81 8.26
C GLY A 167 -24.40 9.49 8.33
N ASN A 168 -25.02 8.95 7.28
CA ASN A 168 -26.44 8.60 7.25
C ASN A 168 -26.68 7.23 7.93
N PRO A 169 -27.61 7.15 8.91
CA PRO A 169 -27.99 5.90 9.57
C PRO A 169 -28.59 4.82 8.68
N THR A 170 -28.93 5.15 7.43
CA THR A 170 -29.38 4.17 6.42
C THR A 170 -28.24 3.22 6.04
N PHE A 171 -26.98 3.69 6.10
CA PHE A 171 -25.75 2.95 5.84
C PHE A 171 -24.97 2.75 7.15
N SER A 172 -23.63 2.88 7.17
CA SER A 172 -22.80 2.68 8.37
C SER A 172 -22.94 3.77 9.44
N ALA A 173 -23.64 4.88 9.15
CA ALA A 173 -23.78 6.04 10.02
C ALA A 173 -22.46 6.70 10.45
N ASP A 174 -21.36 6.41 9.76
CA ASP A 174 -20.02 6.91 10.06
C ASP A 174 -19.33 7.45 8.80
N TYR A 175 -18.03 7.71 8.90
CA TYR A 175 -17.21 8.29 7.83
C TYR A 175 -16.42 7.22 7.04
N THR A 176 -16.82 5.95 7.14
CA THR A 176 -16.25 4.86 6.35
C THR A 176 -16.52 5.12 4.87
N ALA A 177 -15.52 4.87 4.02
CA ALA A 177 -15.57 5.08 2.58
C ALA A 177 -14.70 4.04 1.88
N ALA A 178 -14.98 3.76 0.61
CA ALA A 178 -14.05 3.01 -0.23
C ALA A 178 -12.94 3.95 -0.71
N ASP A 179 -11.68 3.52 -0.63
CA ASP A 179 -10.57 4.24 -1.26
C ASP A 179 -10.82 4.43 -2.76
N ALA A 180 -11.31 3.38 -3.41
CA ALA A 180 -11.90 3.45 -4.75
C ALA A 180 -13.21 2.64 -4.83
N LEU A 181 -14.21 3.16 -5.53
CA LEU A 181 -15.42 2.42 -5.89
C LEU A 181 -15.51 2.28 -7.42
N VAL A 182 -15.42 1.04 -7.91
CA VAL A 182 -15.61 0.73 -9.33
C VAL A 182 -17.06 0.32 -9.54
N ARG A 183 -17.83 1.07 -10.33
CA ARG A 183 -19.19 0.72 -10.73
C ARG A 183 -19.16 -0.05 -12.04
N TYR A 184 -19.95 -1.09 -12.16
CA TYR A 184 -20.05 -1.86 -13.40
C TYR A 184 -21.51 -2.25 -13.70
N ARG A 185 -21.73 -2.68 -14.94
CA ARG A 185 -22.97 -3.29 -15.41
C ARG A 185 -22.66 -4.69 -15.90
N THR A 186 -23.41 -5.67 -15.44
CA THR A 186 -23.37 -7.03 -15.99
C THR A 186 -24.03 -7.06 -17.37
N GLU A 187 -23.82 -8.14 -18.13
CA GLU A 187 -24.44 -8.33 -19.44
C GLU A 187 -25.98 -8.33 -19.37
N ASP A 188 -26.56 -8.84 -18.28
CA ASP A 188 -28.00 -8.82 -17.99
C ASP A 188 -28.49 -7.48 -17.40
N GLY A 189 -27.64 -6.45 -17.35
CA GLY A 189 -28.01 -5.07 -16.99
C GLY A 189 -28.02 -4.76 -15.49
N ARG A 190 -27.72 -5.74 -14.63
CA ARG A 190 -27.62 -5.57 -13.17
C ARG A 190 -26.51 -4.58 -12.81
N ARG A 191 -26.72 -3.83 -11.73
CA ARG A 191 -25.81 -2.83 -11.16
C ARG A 191 -24.86 -3.52 -10.21
N GLY A 192 -23.58 -3.48 -10.53
CA GLY A 192 -22.55 -4.00 -9.64
C GLY A 192 -21.59 -2.93 -9.16
N PHE A 193 -20.87 -3.25 -8.08
CA PHE A 193 -19.73 -2.46 -7.62
C PHE A 193 -18.57 -3.32 -7.12
N VAL A 194 -17.37 -2.76 -7.16
CA VAL A 194 -16.19 -3.24 -6.43
C VAL A 194 -15.81 -2.16 -5.44
N PHE A 195 -15.97 -2.46 -4.15
CA PHE A 195 -15.55 -1.62 -3.04
C PHE A 195 -14.10 -1.96 -2.72
N VAL A 196 -13.19 -1.01 -2.93
CA VAL A 196 -11.75 -1.24 -2.76
C VAL A 196 -11.24 -0.52 -1.52
N GLU A 197 -10.55 -1.26 -0.67
CA GLU A 197 -9.68 -0.74 0.39
C GLU A 197 -8.22 -1.01 0.02
N GLN A 198 -7.38 0.04 0.00
CA GLN A 198 -5.97 -0.06 -0.38
C GLN A 198 -5.09 0.09 0.85
N LYS A 199 -4.29 -0.95 1.13
CA LYS A 199 -3.21 -0.90 2.11
C LYS A 199 -1.86 -0.82 1.43
N TYR A 200 -0.91 -0.12 2.02
CA TYR A 200 0.49 -0.18 1.65
C TYR A 200 1.34 -0.57 2.85
N THR A 201 1.61 0.36 3.77
CA THR A 201 2.42 0.12 4.98
C THR A 201 1.59 -0.02 6.26
N GLU A 202 0.28 0.24 6.18
CA GLU A 202 -0.66 0.00 7.27
C GLU A 202 -0.58 -1.46 7.74
N THR A 203 -0.79 -1.67 9.03
CA THR A 203 -0.65 -2.99 9.68
C THR A 203 -1.98 -3.63 10.03
N LEU A 204 -3.09 -2.90 9.87
CA LEU A 204 -4.42 -3.19 10.42
C LEU A 204 -4.47 -3.21 11.96
N GLN A 205 -3.34 -2.93 12.64
CA GLN A 205 -3.26 -2.83 14.10
C GLN A 205 -3.54 -1.41 14.63
N GLU A 206 -3.94 -0.50 13.75
CA GLU A 206 -4.23 0.88 14.11
C GLU A 206 -5.39 0.98 15.12
N THR A 207 -5.42 2.09 15.85
CA THR A 207 -6.41 2.32 16.91
C THR A 207 -7.84 2.21 16.38
N THR A 208 -8.65 1.41 17.06
CA THR A 208 -10.05 1.22 16.73
C THR A 208 -10.91 2.41 17.14
N GLN A 209 -12.03 2.58 16.46
CA GLN A 209 -13.05 3.56 16.85
C GLN A 209 -14.06 2.91 17.81
N PRO A 210 -14.70 3.66 18.70
CA PRO A 210 -15.79 3.12 19.52
C PRO A 210 -16.89 2.53 18.64
N THR A 211 -17.26 1.28 18.91
CA THR A 211 -18.36 0.60 18.19
C THR A 211 -19.68 1.28 18.50
N ARG A 212 -20.51 1.46 17.47
CA ARG A 212 -21.85 2.03 17.59
C ARG A 212 -22.90 0.92 17.54
N PRO A 213 -23.97 0.95 18.36
CA PRO A 213 -25.00 -0.10 18.36
C PRO A 213 -25.66 -0.36 16.99
N HIS A 214 -25.62 0.63 16.09
CA HIS A 214 -26.12 0.49 14.73
C HIS A 214 -25.31 -0.49 13.87
N LEU A 215 -23.98 -0.54 14.04
CA LEU A 215 -23.12 -1.46 13.30
C LEU A 215 -23.38 -2.92 13.70
N ASP A 216 -23.74 -3.16 14.97
CA ASP A 216 -24.10 -4.50 15.44
C ASP A 216 -25.37 -5.01 14.71
N ARG A 217 -26.40 -4.16 14.59
CA ARG A 217 -27.61 -4.49 13.82
C ARG A 217 -27.32 -4.74 12.34
N LEU A 218 -26.46 -3.94 11.72
CA LEU A 218 -26.03 -4.19 10.34
C LEU A 218 -25.27 -5.52 10.22
N SER A 219 -24.44 -5.86 11.21
CA SER A 219 -23.71 -7.13 11.27
C SER A 219 -24.67 -8.31 11.26
N GLU A 220 -25.70 -8.29 12.11
CA GLU A 220 -26.75 -9.31 12.14
C GLU A 220 -27.50 -9.41 10.79
N GLN A 221 -27.96 -8.28 10.26
CA GLN A 221 -28.79 -8.22 9.06
C GLN A 221 -28.03 -8.53 7.77
N SER A 222 -26.71 -8.32 7.76
CA SER A 222 -25.86 -8.54 6.58
C SER A 222 -25.81 -10.00 6.12
N GLY A 223 -25.97 -10.95 7.06
CA GLY A 223 -25.78 -12.37 6.80
C GLY A 223 -24.34 -12.78 6.48
N LEU A 224 -23.37 -11.86 6.51
CA LEU A 224 -21.98 -12.09 6.10
C LEU A 224 -21.18 -12.98 7.05
N TYR A 225 -21.49 -12.94 8.35
CA TYR A 225 -20.64 -13.47 9.41
C TYR A 225 -21.13 -14.82 9.93
N LYS A 226 -20.19 -15.70 10.30
CA LYS A 226 -20.45 -16.96 11.02
C LYS A 226 -21.09 -16.67 12.38
N ASP A 227 -20.52 -15.71 13.10
CA ASP A 227 -21.07 -15.11 14.32
C ASP A 227 -20.96 -13.58 14.18
N PRO A 228 -22.09 -12.85 14.00
CA PRO A 228 -22.08 -11.40 13.84
C PRO A 228 -21.72 -10.64 15.14
N HIS A 229 -21.73 -11.30 16.30
CA HIS A 229 -21.47 -10.71 17.62
C HIS A 229 -20.08 -11.01 18.16
N VAL A 230 -19.27 -11.82 17.47
CA VAL A 230 -17.94 -12.18 17.93
C VAL A 230 -17.11 -10.92 18.26
N PRO A 231 -16.51 -10.81 19.47
CA PRO A 231 -15.83 -9.58 19.89
C PRO A 231 -14.67 -9.15 18.99
N SER A 232 -13.98 -10.10 18.34
CA SER A 232 -12.84 -9.81 17.46
C SER A 232 -13.20 -8.94 16.26
N LEU A 233 -14.46 -8.94 15.79
CA LEU A 233 -14.91 -8.02 14.73
C LEU A 233 -14.90 -6.55 15.17
N ARG A 234 -14.85 -6.28 16.48
CA ARG A 234 -14.90 -4.94 17.08
C ARG A 234 -13.53 -4.46 17.55
N SER A 235 -12.50 -5.27 17.35
CA SER A 235 -11.12 -4.95 17.70
C SER A 235 -10.21 -4.96 16.47
N SER A 236 -9.00 -4.44 16.64
CA SER A 236 -7.92 -4.77 15.71
C SER A 236 -7.73 -6.30 15.63
N PRO A 237 -7.40 -6.86 14.46
CA PRO A 237 -7.19 -6.17 13.18
C PRO A 237 -8.45 -6.07 12.30
N CYS A 238 -9.60 -6.54 12.79
CA CYS A 238 -10.79 -6.76 11.97
C CYS A 238 -11.71 -5.53 11.85
N GLN A 239 -11.71 -4.63 12.83
CA GLN A 239 -12.78 -3.62 12.96
C GLN A 239 -12.91 -2.72 11.73
N GLN A 240 -11.80 -2.31 11.13
CA GLN A 240 -11.86 -1.46 9.93
C GLN A 240 -12.56 -2.21 8.78
N LEU A 241 -12.08 -3.41 8.44
CA LEU A 241 -12.63 -4.23 7.36
C LEU A 241 -14.08 -4.62 7.64
N TRP A 242 -14.43 -4.88 8.90
CA TRP A 242 -15.80 -5.13 9.33
C TRP A 242 -16.72 -3.95 8.96
N ARG A 243 -16.35 -2.72 9.29
CA ARG A 243 -17.14 -1.52 8.98
C ARG A 243 -17.29 -1.27 7.49
N GLU A 244 -16.22 -1.45 6.73
CA GLU A 244 -16.21 -1.31 5.27
C GLU A 244 -17.11 -2.34 4.60
N HIS A 245 -17.05 -3.59 5.04
CA HIS A 245 -17.88 -4.66 4.50
C HIS A 245 -19.37 -4.45 4.85
N LEU A 246 -19.68 -3.92 6.04
CA LEU A 246 -21.04 -3.53 6.40
C LEU A 246 -21.56 -2.37 5.55
N LEU A 247 -20.71 -1.38 5.24
CA LEU A 247 -21.06 -0.31 4.32
C LEU A 247 -21.37 -0.88 2.92
N ALA A 248 -20.50 -1.75 2.39
CA ALA A 248 -20.72 -2.44 1.12
C ALA A 248 -22.02 -3.27 1.12
N ALA A 249 -22.31 -4.03 2.18
CA ALA A 249 -23.54 -4.81 2.28
C ALA A 249 -24.79 -3.93 2.31
N SER A 250 -24.73 -2.83 3.07
CA SER A 250 -25.84 -1.88 3.16
C SER A 250 -26.19 -1.23 1.80
N MET A 251 -25.22 -1.08 0.89
CA MET A 251 -25.49 -0.58 -0.46
C MET A 251 -26.43 -1.49 -1.25
N ILE A 252 -26.27 -2.81 -1.12
CA ILE A 252 -27.13 -3.80 -1.78
C ILE A 252 -28.49 -3.85 -1.10
N GLN A 253 -28.51 -3.94 0.24
CA GLN A 253 -29.76 -4.03 1.02
C GLN A 253 -30.69 -2.84 0.82
N ARG A 254 -30.15 -1.66 0.46
CA ARG A 254 -30.91 -0.44 0.18
C ARG A 254 -31.26 -0.28 -1.31
N GLY A 255 -30.94 -1.27 -2.14
CA GLY A 255 -31.29 -1.31 -3.56
C GLY A 255 -30.46 -0.37 -4.45
N HIS A 256 -29.32 0.13 -3.98
CA HIS A 256 -28.42 0.94 -4.83
C HIS A 256 -27.72 0.08 -5.88
N TYR A 257 -27.41 -1.17 -5.53
CA TYR A 257 -26.77 -2.15 -6.39
C TYR A 257 -27.42 -3.51 -6.19
N ASP A 258 -27.25 -4.38 -7.18
CA ASP A 258 -27.83 -5.71 -7.22
C ASP A 258 -26.79 -6.79 -6.85
N GLU A 259 -25.49 -6.48 -7.00
CA GLU A 259 -24.37 -7.31 -6.56
C GLU A 259 -23.13 -6.47 -6.23
N GLY A 260 -22.13 -7.06 -5.58
CA GLY A 260 -20.88 -6.37 -5.30
C GLY A 260 -19.73 -7.26 -4.85
N HIS A 261 -18.55 -6.65 -4.79
CA HIS A 261 -17.33 -7.23 -4.24
C HIS A 261 -16.73 -6.27 -3.21
N PHE A 262 -16.25 -6.80 -2.09
CA PHE A 262 -15.38 -6.07 -1.18
C PHE A 262 -13.95 -6.57 -1.33
N VAL A 263 -13.09 -5.73 -1.87
CA VAL A 263 -11.71 -6.05 -2.25
C VAL A 263 -10.76 -5.30 -1.35
N VAL A 264 -9.85 -6.02 -0.71
CA VAL A 264 -8.69 -5.42 -0.04
C VAL A 264 -7.47 -5.68 -0.90
N ILE A 265 -6.73 -4.63 -1.23
CA ILE A 265 -5.47 -4.71 -1.96
C ILE A 265 -4.33 -4.38 -0.99
N ALA A 266 -3.36 -5.28 -0.85
CA ALA A 266 -2.21 -5.07 0.03
C ALA A 266 -0.95 -5.77 -0.53
N PRO A 267 0.27 -5.25 -0.29
CA PRO A 267 1.50 -5.94 -0.65
C PRO A 267 1.58 -7.33 -0.02
N ARG A 268 2.00 -8.34 -0.77
CA ARG A 268 2.15 -9.71 -0.26
C ARG A 268 3.11 -9.78 0.93
N LEU A 269 4.20 -9.03 0.87
CA LEU A 269 5.25 -9.01 1.89
C LEU A 269 4.88 -8.16 3.13
N ASN A 270 3.77 -7.42 3.13
CA ASN A 270 3.25 -6.78 4.33
C ASN A 270 2.47 -7.80 5.17
N TRP A 271 3.19 -8.69 5.85
CA TRP A 271 2.58 -9.78 6.61
C TRP A 271 1.66 -9.30 7.74
N HIS A 272 1.87 -8.11 8.31
CA HIS A 272 0.93 -7.57 9.30
C HIS A 272 -0.45 -7.34 8.69
N ALA A 273 -0.51 -6.64 7.54
CA ALA A 273 -1.76 -6.46 6.80
C ALA A 273 -2.34 -7.81 6.34
N GLN A 274 -1.53 -8.70 5.75
CA GLN A 274 -2.00 -10.00 5.27
C GLN A 274 -2.57 -10.89 6.39
N ASN A 275 -1.94 -10.89 7.56
CA ASN A 275 -2.45 -11.61 8.73
C ASN A 275 -3.76 -11.01 9.23
N GLY A 276 -3.90 -9.67 9.25
CA GLY A 276 -5.14 -8.99 9.61
C GLY A 276 -6.30 -9.30 8.64
N ILE A 277 -6.02 -9.26 7.34
CA ILE A 277 -6.95 -9.61 6.26
C ILE A 277 -7.40 -11.08 6.41
N THR A 278 -6.46 -11.99 6.66
CA THR A 278 -6.74 -13.42 6.85
C THR A 278 -7.55 -13.66 8.12
N ALA A 279 -7.23 -12.97 9.22
CA ALA A 279 -7.98 -13.06 10.47
C ALA A 279 -9.43 -12.59 10.28
N TYR A 280 -9.64 -11.49 9.55
CA TYR A 280 -10.98 -11.01 9.19
C TYR A 280 -11.74 -12.04 8.34
N ALA A 281 -11.12 -12.57 7.28
CA ALA A 281 -11.75 -13.52 6.37
C ALA A 281 -12.26 -14.79 7.09
N ARG A 282 -11.60 -15.24 8.16
CA ARG A 282 -12.04 -16.40 8.96
C ARG A 282 -13.41 -16.23 9.61
N HIS A 283 -13.88 -14.99 9.81
CA HIS A 283 -15.21 -14.70 10.35
C HIS A 283 -16.33 -14.79 9.31
N LEU A 284 -16.01 -14.82 8.01
CA LEU A 284 -16.99 -14.76 6.93
C LEU A 284 -17.57 -16.14 6.61
N LYS A 285 -18.86 -16.16 6.26
CA LYS A 285 -19.49 -17.30 5.58
C LYS A 285 -19.08 -17.33 4.11
N LYS A 286 -19.40 -18.43 3.41
CA LYS A 286 -19.36 -18.43 1.95
C LYS A 286 -20.40 -17.39 1.45
N PRO A 287 -20.05 -16.49 0.53
CA PRO A 287 -20.97 -15.45 0.08
C PRO A 287 -22.18 -16.06 -0.62
N GLU A 288 -23.36 -15.53 -0.31
CA GLU A 288 -24.63 -15.82 -0.98
C GLU A 288 -24.97 -14.73 -2.01
N PRO A 289 -25.84 -15.00 -3.01
CA PRO A 289 -26.33 -13.96 -3.91
C PRO A 289 -26.91 -12.76 -3.13
N GLY A 290 -26.56 -11.54 -3.56
CA GLY A 290 -26.97 -10.31 -2.88
C GLY A 290 -26.09 -9.91 -1.69
N GLN A 291 -24.97 -10.60 -1.47
CA GLN A 291 -23.92 -10.18 -0.52
C GLN A 291 -22.66 -9.76 -1.27
N PRO A 292 -21.94 -8.72 -0.81
CA PRO A 292 -20.64 -8.40 -1.36
C PRO A 292 -19.65 -9.54 -1.07
N ALA A 293 -19.04 -10.13 -2.11
CA ALA A 293 -18.03 -11.16 -1.91
C ALA A 293 -16.71 -10.53 -1.46
N PHE A 294 -16.13 -11.04 -0.38
CA PHE A 294 -14.82 -10.59 0.10
C PHE A 294 -13.69 -11.20 -0.73
N THR A 295 -12.69 -10.41 -1.11
CA THR A 295 -11.49 -10.89 -1.82
C THR A 295 -10.26 -10.11 -1.37
N ASN A 296 -9.17 -10.82 -1.11
CA ASN A 296 -7.86 -10.24 -0.93
C ASN A 296 -7.08 -10.34 -2.25
N ILE A 297 -6.47 -9.25 -2.69
CA ILE A 297 -5.64 -9.20 -3.89
C ILE A 297 -4.27 -8.65 -3.49
N PHE A 298 -3.21 -9.39 -3.82
CA PHE A 298 -1.86 -8.87 -3.64
C PHE A 298 -1.63 -7.69 -4.58
N LEU A 299 -1.00 -6.62 -4.07
CA LEU A 299 -0.70 -5.42 -4.85
C LEU A 299 0.06 -5.76 -6.14
N GLU A 300 1.01 -6.67 -6.03
CA GLU A 300 1.83 -7.19 -7.12
C GLU A 300 0.97 -7.81 -8.22
N ARG A 301 -0.05 -8.60 -7.85
CA ARG A 301 -0.98 -9.20 -8.81
C ARG A 301 -1.86 -8.16 -9.50
N PHE A 302 -2.27 -7.12 -8.78
CA PHE A 302 -3.04 -6.03 -9.39
C PHE A 302 -2.19 -5.22 -10.39
N ILE A 303 -0.92 -4.98 -10.07
CA ILE A 303 0.05 -4.34 -10.98
C ILE A 303 0.25 -5.20 -12.23
N GLU A 304 0.46 -6.51 -12.07
CA GLU A 304 0.61 -7.46 -13.19
C GLU A 304 -0.63 -7.47 -14.09
N ALA A 305 -1.83 -7.40 -13.50
CA ALA A 305 -3.08 -7.34 -14.24
C ALA A 305 -3.21 -6.05 -15.07
N ILE A 306 -2.74 -4.90 -14.59
CA ILE A 306 -2.66 -3.67 -15.40
C ILE A 306 -1.76 -3.90 -16.62
N GLY A 307 -0.60 -4.52 -16.42
CA GLY A 307 0.34 -4.83 -17.51
C GLY A 307 -0.28 -5.77 -18.55
N SER A 308 -0.87 -6.86 -18.09
CA SER A 308 -1.54 -7.87 -18.91
C SER A 308 -2.77 -7.33 -19.65
N ALA A 309 -3.42 -6.31 -19.10
CA ALA A 309 -4.57 -5.65 -19.70
C ALA A 309 -4.20 -4.61 -20.78
N GLY A 310 -2.91 -4.41 -21.07
CA GLY A 310 -2.44 -3.57 -22.17
C GLY A 310 -1.57 -2.38 -21.75
N GLU A 311 -1.16 -2.28 -20.48
CA GLU A 311 -0.35 -1.18 -19.96
C GLU A 311 0.98 -1.67 -19.32
N PRO A 312 1.84 -2.41 -20.05
CA PRO A 312 3.05 -3.03 -19.49
C PRO A 312 4.05 -2.00 -18.93
N ASP A 313 4.26 -0.89 -19.63
CA ASP A 313 5.21 0.15 -19.20
C ASP A 313 4.72 0.87 -17.94
N TYR A 314 3.42 1.11 -17.83
CA TYR A 314 2.83 1.69 -16.63
C TYR A 314 2.90 0.73 -15.45
N ALA A 315 2.62 -0.56 -15.69
CA ALA A 315 2.78 -1.62 -14.68
C ALA A 315 4.23 -1.74 -14.20
N GLN A 316 5.22 -1.64 -15.09
CA GLN A 316 6.63 -1.64 -14.70
C GLN A 316 6.98 -0.45 -13.79
N ARG A 317 6.49 0.76 -14.11
CA ARG A 317 6.67 1.94 -13.25
C ARG A 317 5.99 1.80 -11.89
N LEU A 318 4.81 1.17 -11.83
CA LEU A 318 4.15 0.83 -10.57
C LEU A 318 4.99 -0.17 -9.76
N HIS A 319 5.51 -1.22 -10.39
CA HIS A 319 6.35 -2.22 -9.74
C HIS A 319 7.61 -1.59 -9.15
N GLN A 320 8.39 -0.87 -9.96
CA GLN A 320 9.59 -0.13 -9.52
C GLN A 320 9.31 0.79 -8.34
N ARG A 321 8.13 1.40 -8.33
CA ARG A 321 7.75 2.32 -7.28
C ARG A 321 7.29 1.62 -6.00
N TYR A 322 6.57 0.50 -6.08
CA TYR A 322 5.81 -0.02 -4.93
C TYR A 322 6.16 -1.45 -4.50
N ALA A 323 6.78 -2.25 -5.38
CA ALA A 323 6.96 -3.69 -5.17
C ALA A 323 8.39 -4.21 -5.45
N ASP A 324 9.30 -3.39 -5.98
CA ASP A 324 10.66 -3.79 -6.36
C ASP A 324 11.61 -3.90 -5.15
N PHE A 325 11.34 -4.86 -4.27
CA PHE A 325 12.12 -5.09 -3.05
C PHE A 325 13.47 -5.76 -3.30
N ALA A 326 13.66 -6.42 -4.45
CA ALA A 326 14.97 -6.95 -4.87
C ALA A 326 16.06 -5.87 -4.91
N ARG A 327 15.67 -4.62 -5.15
CA ARG A 327 16.58 -3.47 -5.10
C ARG A 327 17.13 -3.21 -3.69
N ILE A 328 16.37 -3.55 -2.65
CA ILE A 328 16.83 -3.42 -1.26
C ILE A 328 17.87 -4.50 -0.97
N ASP A 329 17.63 -5.73 -1.44
CA ASP A 329 18.59 -6.82 -1.28
C ASP A 329 19.93 -6.45 -1.94
N GLN A 330 19.90 -5.95 -3.19
CA GLN A 330 21.10 -5.46 -3.88
C GLN A 330 21.85 -4.35 -3.12
N LEU A 331 21.12 -3.46 -2.44
CA LEU A 331 21.72 -2.40 -1.65
C LEU A 331 22.37 -2.94 -0.37
N ILE A 332 21.75 -3.95 0.26
CA ILE A 332 22.29 -4.62 1.43
C ILE A 332 23.54 -5.42 1.04
N ASP A 333 23.50 -6.18 -0.05
CA ASP A 333 24.65 -6.96 -0.54
C ASP A 333 25.85 -6.05 -0.78
N ALA A 334 25.65 -4.93 -1.49
CA ALA A 334 26.71 -3.95 -1.73
C ALA A 334 27.25 -3.30 -0.43
N TYR A 335 26.41 -3.15 0.58
CA TYR A 335 26.81 -2.65 1.90
C TYR A 335 27.67 -3.68 2.64
N LEU A 336 27.26 -4.95 2.64
CA LEU A 336 27.99 -6.04 3.29
C LEU A 336 29.35 -6.27 2.62
N ASP A 337 29.41 -6.25 1.28
CA ASP A 337 30.66 -6.35 0.53
C ASP A 337 31.66 -5.25 0.93
N ALA A 338 31.18 -4.03 1.17
CA ALA A 338 32.02 -2.91 1.58
C ALA A 338 32.52 -3.05 3.04
N GLU A 339 31.66 -3.52 3.95
CA GLU A 339 32.03 -3.79 5.34
C GLU A 339 33.06 -4.93 5.44
N ASP A 340 32.87 -6.01 4.66
CA ASP A 340 33.80 -7.12 4.58
C ASP A 340 35.18 -6.67 4.06
N GLN A 341 35.20 -5.83 3.02
CA GLN A 341 36.44 -5.22 2.50
C GLN A 341 37.13 -4.35 3.56
N ALA A 342 36.40 -3.49 4.26
CA ALA A 342 36.95 -2.66 5.32
C ALA A 342 37.50 -3.49 6.50
N GLY A 343 36.81 -4.58 6.86
CA GLY A 343 37.26 -5.54 7.86
C GLY A 343 38.54 -6.26 7.46
N ILE A 344 38.64 -6.68 6.19
CA ILE A 344 39.87 -7.26 5.62
C ILE A 344 41.01 -6.25 5.65
N GLU A 345 40.78 -4.99 5.26
CA GLU A 345 41.80 -3.94 5.32
C GLU A 345 42.31 -3.75 6.75
N LEU A 346 41.43 -3.65 7.75
CA LEU A 346 41.81 -3.58 9.17
C LEU A 346 42.64 -4.78 9.65
N LEU A 347 42.33 -5.99 9.18
CA LEU A 347 43.06 -7.21 9.52
C LEU A 347 44.40 -7.33 8.78
N THR A 348 44.55 -6.66 7.63
CA THR A 348 45.74 -6.75 6.76
C THR A 348 46.64 -5.53 6.83
N THR A 349 46.20 -4.40 7.41
CA THR A 349 47.05 -3.27 7.77
C THR A 349 47.95 -3.60 8.95
N PRO A 350 49.28 -3.63 8.78
CA PRO A 350 50.19 -3.96 9.86
C PRO A 350 50.53 -2.72 10.70
N GLU A 351 49.86 -2.52 11.85
CA GLU A 351 50.38 -1.64 12.91
C GLU A 351 50.18 -2.24 14.31
N ALA A 352 51.05 -3.20 14.67
CA ALA A 352 51.61 -3.40 16.03
C ALA A 352 52.57 -4.62 16.14
N VAL A 353 53.35 -4.95 15.11
CA VAL A 353 54.53 -5.85 15.28
C VAL A 353 55.83 -5.05 15.47
N SER A 354 55.83 -3.73 15.24
CA SER A 354 57.03 -2.88 15.31
C SER A 354 57.18 -2.03 16.58
N ALA A 355 56.78 -2.55 17.75
CA ALA A 355 57.07 -1.88 19.05
C ALA A 355 57.66 -2.83 20.11
N ARG A 356 58.12 -4.03 19.71
CA ARG A 356 58.77 -4.98 20.63
C ARG A 356 60.21 -5.38 20.28
N SER A 357 60.84 -4.78 19.27
CA SER A 357 62.23 -5.12 18.89
C SER A 357 63.25 -3.98 18.96
N GLU A 358 62.90 -2.77 19.39
CA GLU A 358 63.88 -1.66 19.54
C GLU A 358 64.20 -1.28 21.00
N ALA A 359 63.77 -2.07 21.97
CA ALA A 359 64.15 -1.88 23.38
C ALA A 359 65.37 -2.72 23.82
N GLU A 360 65.96 -3.56 22.96
CA GLU A 360 67.10 -4.43 23.31
C GLU A 360 68.45 -4.08 22.66
N ALA A 361 68.55 -2.98 21.89
CA ALA A 361 69.78 -2.65 21.17
C ALA A 361 70.53 -1.38 21.64
N THR A 362 70.21 -0.80 22.81
CA THR A 362 70.94 0.36 23.36
C THR A 362 71.14 0.27 24.87
N ALA A 363 71.79 -0.80 25.34
CA ALA A 363 72.37 -0.89 26.68
C ALA A 363 73.65 -1.75 26.72
N ALA A 364 74.50 -1.60 25.71
CA ALA A 364 75.86 -2.14 25.71
C ALA A 364 76.82 -1.12 25.07
N ALA A 365 77.24 -0.13 25.86
CA ALA A 365 78.42 0.69 25.62
C ALA A 365 78.96 1.18 26.97
#